data_AF-A0A699W7E3-F1
#
_entry.id   AF-A0A699W7E3-F1
#
_cell.length_a   1.000
_cell.length_b   1.000
_cell.length_c   1.000
_cell.angle_alpha   90.00
_cell.angle_beta   90.00
_cell.angle_gamma   90.00
#
_symmetry.space_group_name_H-M   'P 1'
#
loop_
_entity.id
_entity.type
_entity.pdbx_description
1 polymer ?
#
loop_
_entity_poly.entity_id
_entity_poly.type
_entity_poly.pdbx_seq_one_letter_code
_entity_poly.pdbx_strand_id
1 'polypeptide(L)' 'DLISRIKEAQKEDSEIWTIVENLDKHVEFRIDDDNVLWQDTRLVIPNDATLREALLTEAYSSPFSVHP' A
#
# COMPACT_ATOMS: atom_id res chain seq x y z
N ASP A 1 11.71 -7.36 1.69
CA ASP A 1 10.97 -7.27 0.42
C ASP A 1 10.17 -5.96 0.38
N LEU A 2 9.86 -5.42 -0.81
CA LEU A 2 9.13 -4.16 -0.96
C LEU A 2 7.72 -4.24 -0.33
N ILE A 3 7.04 -5.38 -0.47
CA ILE A 3 5.72 -5.60 0.13
C ILE A 3 5.80 -5.56 1.65
N SER A 4 6.80 -6.19 2.26
CA SER A 4 7.00 -6.13 3.72
C SER A 4 7.19 -4.70 4.23
N ARG A 5 7.96 -3.87 3.50
CA ARG A 5 8.18 -2.46 3.86
C ARG A 5 6.87 -1.66 3.79
N ILE A 6 6.04 -1.89 2.78
CA ILE A 6 4.73 -1.25 2.66
C ILE A 6 3.83 -1.66 3.83
N LYS A 7 3.78 -2.96 4.16
CA LYS A 7 2.97 -3.47 5.29
C LYS A 7 3.38 -2.86 6.63
N GLU A 8 4.68 -2.77 6.92
CA GLU A 8 5.14 -2.17 8.17
C GLU A 8 4.88 -0.66 8.20
N ALA A 9 5.13 0.06 7.10
CA ALA A 9 4.87 1.50 7.03
C ALA A 9 3.38 1.83 7.21
N GLN A 10 2.46 0.99 6.73
CA GLN A 10 1.02 1.19 6.99
C GLN A 10 0.69 1.21 8.48
N LYS A 11 1.34 0.36 9.29
CA LYS A 11 1.05 0.26 10.73
C LYS A 11 1.39 1.56 11.47
N GLU A 12 2.31 2.36 10.93
CA GLU A 12 2.75 3.63 11.51
C GLU A 12 2.09 4.86 10.85
N ASP A 13 1.30 4.68 9.78
CA ASP A 13 0.68 5.77 9.02
C ASP A 13 -0.66 6.19 9.65
N SER A 14 -0.69 7.38 10.26
CA SER A 14 -1.88 7.93 10.92
C SER A 14 -3.00 8.33 9.97
N GLU A 15 -2.71 8.67 8.71
CA GLU A 15 -3.73 8.98 7.71
C GLU A 15 -4.47 7.71 7.32
N ILE A 16 -3.75 6.58 7.18
CA ILE A 16 -4.36 5.26 6.95
C ILE A 16 -5.26 4.86 8.12
N TRP A 17 -4.81 5.04 9.36
CA TRP A 17 -5.65 4.75 10.52
C TRP A 17 -6.89 5.63 10.60
N THR A 18 -6.78 6.91 10.19
CA THR A 18 -7.94 7.79 10.08
C THR A 18 -8.93 7.28 9.02
N ILE A 19 -8.46 6.75 7.88
CA ILE A 19 -9.32 6.13 6.86
C ILE A 19 -10.01 4.89 7.43
N VAL A 20 -9.29 4.04 8.16
CA VAL A 20 -9.82 2.84 8.84
C VAL A 20 -10.91 3.20 9.84
N GLU A 21 -10.73 4.25 10.64
CA GLU A 21 -11.73 4.70 11.63
C GLU A 21 -12.99 5.25 10.97
N ASN A 22 -12.86 5.90 9.81
CA ASN A 22 -13.97 6.47 9.05
C ASN A 22 -14.59 5.48 8.05
N LEU A 23 -14.13 4.24 8.04
CA LEU A 23 -14.50 3.24 7.06
C LEU A 23 -15.91 2.70 7.37
N ASP A 24 -16.93 3.42 6.90
CA ASP A 24 -18.33 3.05 7.09
C ASP A 24 -18.69 1.86 6.18
N LYS A 25 -18.33 0.64 6.61
CA LYS A 25 -18.68 -0.68 6.03
C LYS A 25 -18.71 -0.78 4.49
N HIS A 26 -17.94 0.05 3.79
CA HIS A 26 -17.83 -0.03 2.35
C HIS A 26 -17.09 -1.32 2.00
N VAL A 27 -17.79 -2.22 1.29
CA VAL A 27 -17.40 -3.61 1.01
C VAL A 27 -16.05 -3.73 0.31
N GLU A 28 -15.55 -2.65 -0.29
CA GLU A 28 -14.28 -2.63 -1.03
C GLU A 28 -13.04 -2.61 -0.14
N PHE A 29 -13.10 -2.14 1.10
CA PHE A 29 -11.94 -2.11 1.99
C PHE A 29 -12.00 -3.19 3.06
N ARG A 30 -10.87 -3.83 3.31
CA ARG A 30 -10.72 -4.86 4.34
C ARG A 30 -9.38 -4.75 5.04
N ILE A 31 -9.38 -5.07 6.33
CA ILE A 31 -8.17 -5.25 7.11
C ILE A 31 -7.93 -6.75 7.22
N ASP A 32 -6.69 -7.20 6.98
CA ASP A 32 -6.30 -8.61 7.16
C ASP A 32 -5.80 -8.91 8.58
N ASP A 33 -5.40 -10.16 8.83
CA ASP A 33 -4.91 -10.61 10.13
C ASP A 33 -3.60 -9.91 10.57
N ASP A 34 -2.86 -9.28 9.65
CA ASP A 34 -1.63 -8.53 9.91
C ASP A 34 -1.91 -7.03 10.22
N ASN A 35 -3.18 -6.63 10.35
CA ASN A 35 -3.62 -5.24 10.44
C ASN A 35 -3.23 -4.38 9.21
N VAL A 36 -3.24 -4.99 8.03
CA VAL A 36 -2.93 -4.30 6.78
C VAL A 36 -4.22 -3.97 6.04
N LEU A 37 -4.34 -2.73 5.56
CA LEU A 37 -5.48 -2.27 4.77
C LEU A 37 -5.32 -2.65 3.30
N TRP A 38 -6.37 -3.27 2.77
CA TRP A 38 -6.53 -3.65 1.38
C TRP A 38 -7.78 -3.03 0.78
N GLN A 39 -7.73 -2.69 -0.50
CA GLN A 39 -8.90 -2.43 -1.33
C GLN A 39 -9.08 -3.60 -2.30
N ASP A 40 -10.07 -4.46 -2.05
CA ASP A 40 -10.28 -5.73 -2.74
C ASP A 40 -9.00 -6.62 -2.71
N THR A 41 -8.25 -6.64 -3.81
CA THR A 41 -7.00 -7.38 -4.00
C THR A 41 -5.75 -6.47 -4.00
N ARG A 42 -5.93 -5.16 -3.81
CA ARG A 42 -4.88 -4.14 -3.90
C ARG A 42 -4.41 -3.72 -2.52
N LEU A 43 -3.10 -3.71 -2.31
CA LEU A 43 -2.47 -3.22 -1.09
C LEU A 43 -2.52 -1.68 -1.08
N VAL A 44 -3.05 -1.08 -0.02
CA VAL A 44 -3.00 0.39 0.16
C VAL A 44 -1.54 0.81 0.38
N ILE A 45 -1.14 1.95 -0.16
CA ILE A 45 0.25 2.40 -0.06
C ILE A 45 0.28 3.68 0.78
N PRO A 46 1.03 3.71 1.91
CA PRO A 46 1.30 4.91 2.69
C PRO A 46 1.82 6.05 1.80
N ASN A 47 1.52 7.30 2.15
CA ASN A 47 2.01 8.47 1.41
C ASN A 47 3.47 8.78 1.76
N ASP A 48 4.35 7.78 1.60
CA ASP A 48 5.78 7.86 1.87
C ASP A 48 6.56 8.00 0.56
N ALA A 49 7.38 9.05 0.48
CA ALA A 49 8.16 9.34 -0.73
C ALA A 49 9.15 8.22 -1.09
N THR A 50 9.74 7.56 -0.08
CA THR A 50 10.72 6.49 -0.29
C THR A 50 10.06 5.22 -0.82
N LEU A 51 8.83 4.91 -0.39
CA LEU A 51 8.04 3.82 -0.94
C LEU A 51 7.63 4.12 -2.38
N ARG A 52 7.21 5.34 -2.68
CA ARG A 52 6.87 5.77 -4.03
C ARG A 52 8.07 5.64 -4.98
N GLU A 53 9.25 6.09 -4.57
CA GLU A 53 10.48 5.94 -5.37
C GLU A 53 10.86 4.46 -5.57
N ALA A 54 10.74 3.64 -4.53
CA ALA A 54 11.02 2.21 -4.63
C ALA A 54 10.06 1.51 -5.60
N LEU A 55 8.77 1.84 -5.58
CA LEU A 55 7.77 1.31 -6.52
C LEU A 55 8.06 1.70 -7.97
N LEU A 56 8.46 2.96 -8.21
CA LEU A 56 8.83 3.42 -9.54
C LEU A 56 10.08 2.70 -10.05
N THR A 57 11.06 2.49 -9.18
CA THR A 57 12.30 1.76 -9.52
C THR A 57 12.01 0.30 -9.86
N GLU A 58 11.16 -0.35 -9.05
CA GLU A 58 10.73 -1.74 -9.27
C GLU A 58 9.97 -1.86 -10.60
N ALA A 59 9.00 -0.97 -10.85
CA ALA A 59 8.22 -0.95 -12.08
C ALA A 59 9.10 -0.70 -13.33
N TYR A 60 10.09 0.20 -13.23
CA TYR A 60 11.03 0.49 -14.32
C TYR A 60 11.95 -0.69 -14.61
N SER A 61 12.37 -1.42 -13.57
CA SER A 61 13.27 -2.58 -13.70
C SER A 61 12.55 -3.87 -14.10
N SER A 62 11.22 -3.85 -14.18
CA SER A 62 10.40 -4.99 -14.55
C SER A 62 10.69 -5.43 -16.00
N PRO A 63 10.79 -6.74 -16.30
CA PRO A 63 10.93 -7.23 -17.67
C PRO A 63 9.72 -6.91 -18.56
N PHE A 64 8.60 -6.46 -17.95
CA PHE A 64 7.40 -6.01 -18.65
C PHE A 64 7.37 -4.48 -18.85
N SER A 65 8.40 -3.76 -18.42
CA SER A 65 8.54 -2.33 -18.66
C SER A 65 8.76 -2.06 -20.15
N VAL A 66 7.97 -1.14 -20.72
CA VAL A 66 8.16 -0.66 -22.09
C VAL A 66 8.94 0.65 -22.01
N HIS A 67 10.20 0.61 -22.45
CA HIS A 67 11.01 1.80 -22.60
C HIS A 67 10.79 2.39 -24.01
N PRO A 68 10.75 3.73 -24.15
CA PRO A 68 10.73 4.39 -25.47
C PRO A 68 11.90 3.99 -26.37
#